data_AF-A0A5Q4EM79-F1
#
_entry.id   AF-A0A5Q4EM79-F1
#
_cell.length_a   1.000
_cell.length_b   1.000
_cell.length_c   1.000
_cell.angle_alpha   90.00
_cell.angle_beta   90.00
_cell.angle_gamma   90.00
#
_symmetry.space_group_name_H-M   'P 1'
#
loop_
_entity.id
_entity.type
_entity.pdbx_description
1 polymer ?
#
loop_
_entity_poly.entity_id
_entity_poly.type
_entity_poly.pdbx_seq_one_letter_code
_entity_poly.pdbx_strand_id
1 'polypeptide(L)'
;MAASLITITLAMSVYGAVELRGAGQRSVEDPVVEVSPAGVTVESEDGGRRIIGWDAVKQVRGTFAQQASDYARLSDMAWRARYRLARGDAPLAEPLFDELFTRLAGYDGPTPLMAAEGLLRCRLQRGAHAAAVTPWLEALRLHRAGHTHPADIGAGALSAIERDSGLAASLPPIWLELPWVRGFAESDEPMRIGAAGDDEVVQALASLYRHAAAWETGSTDPVPSIPDAAAQHPGAQLVHQIVLARAGDSAQRREARAALEAGLRGDLGSWREAWRRVGIGRSLLREQGEAERRAGLLHLLHLPARFGDTQPYLTGVALAEAVQALEASGENAGAERLRDELRSLDPEHPALRWLDTRRHGAAASDSTNIAAPHIGAAIRVTARARTEPEQ
;
A
#
# COMPACT_ATOMS: atom_id res chain seq x y z
N MET A 1 29.44 75.29 -5.21
CA MET A 1 28.95 74.09 -4.48
C MET A 1 27.90 73.42 -5.36
N ALA A 2 28.29 72.38 -6.09
CA ALA A 2 27.39 71.65 -7.00
C ALA A 2 26.88 70.40 -6.28
N ALA A 3 25.55 70.29 -6.13
CA ALA A 3 24.90 69.14 -5.54
C ALA A 3 24.77 68.03 -6.60
N SER A 4 25.54 66.95 -6.44
CA SER A 4 25.37 65.73 -7.24
C SER A 4 24.08 65.03 -6.83
N LEU A 5 23.06 65.07 -7.69
CA LEU A 5 21.92 64.17 -7.60
C LEU A 5 22.40 62.74 -7.90
N ILE A 6 22.42 61.89 -6.87
CA ILE A 6 22.52 60.44 -7.04
C ILE A 6 21.14 59.95 -7.46
N THR A 7 20.96 59.72 -8.76
CA THR A 7 19.80 59.02 -9.30
C THR A 7 19.94 57.54 -8.93
N ILE A 8 19.29 57.12 -7.85
CA ILE A 8 19.13 55.70 -7.54
C ILE A 8 18.09 55.15 -8.51
N THR A 9 18.55 54.60 -9.63
CA THR A 9 17.71 53.78 -10.50
C THR A 9 17.43 52.49 -9.74
N LEU A 10 16.33 52.45 -8.99
CA LEU A 10 15.77 51.17 -8.54
C LEU A 10 15.37 50.40 -9.79
N ALA A 11 16.26 49.51 -10.23
CA ALA A 11 15.85 48.40 -11.07
C ALA A 11 14.88 47.59 -10.20
N MET A 12 13.57 47.85 -10.36
CA MET A 12 12.55 46.89 -9.93
C MET A 12 12.76 45.66 -10.79
N SER A 13 13.68 44.81 -10.36
CA SER A 13 13.85 43.49 -10.93
C SER A 13 12.53 42.78 -10.67
N VAL A 14 11.79 42.53 -11.74
CA VAL A 14 10.51 41.84 -11.70
C VAL A 14 10.82 40.37 -11.43
N TYR A 15 11.19 40.07 -10.18
CA TYR A 15 11.35 38.70 -9.73
C TYR A 15 9.98 38.03 -9.81
N GLY A 16 9.96 36.78 -10.29
CA GLY A 16 8.72 36.04 -10.40
C GLY A 16 8.17 35.75 -9.01
N ALA A 17 6.92 36.12 -8.76
CA ALA A 17 6.23 35.81 -7.51
C ALA A 17 5.30 34.61 -7.69
N VAL A 18 5.17 33.77 -6.66
CA VAL A 18 4.25 32.62 -6.65
C VAL A 18 3.06 32.95 -5.76
N GLU A 19 1.87 32.99 -6.34
CA GLU A 19 0.63 33.13 -5.59
C GLU A 19 0.16 31.75 -5.12
N LEU A 20 -0.03 31.57 -3.80
CA LEU A 20 -0.45 30.30 -3.23
C LEU A 20 -1.98 30.17 -3.08
N ARG A 21 -2.47 28.93 -3.10
CA ARG A 21 -3.86 28.57 -2.78
C ARG A 21 -4.04 28.45 -1.26
N GLY A 22 -5.19 28.91 -0.74
CA GLY A 22 -5.57 28.75 0.67
C GLY A 22 -6.20 29.99 1.29
N ALA A 23 -6.76 29.83 2.49
CA ALA A 23 -7.31 30.93 3.28
C ALA A 23 -6.15 31.84 3.74
N GLY A 24 -6.18 33.10 3.30
CA GLY A 24 -5.14 34.09 3.63
C GLY A 24 -4.08 34.33 2.55
N GLN A 25 -4.35 33.96 1.27
CA GLN A 25 -3.60 34.30 0.06
C GLN A 25 -2.20 34.86 0.33
N ARG A 26 -1.25 33.95 0.57
CA ARG A 26 0.16 34.32 0.74
C ARG A 26 0.82 34.30 -0.62
N SER A 27 1.46 35.40 -1.00
CA SER A 27 2.46 35.38 -2.07
C SER A 27 3.80 34.95 -1.48
N VAL A 28 4.53 34.17 -2.26
CA VAL A 28 5.95 33.91 -2.05
C VAL A 28 6.69 34.83 -3.01
N GLU A 29 7.43 35.78 -2.43
CA GLU A 29 8.22 36.76 -3.19
C GLU A 29 9.63 36.26 -3.53
N ASP A 30 10.01 35.07 -3.03
CA ASP A 30 11.25 34.38 -3.39
C ASP A 30 11.33 34.25 -4.93
N PRO A 31 12.47 34.60 -5.57
CA PRO A 31 12.65 34.46 -7.00
C PRO A 31 12.37 33.03 -7.49
N VAL A 32 11.46 32.91 -8.46
CA VAL A 32 11.27 31.65 -9.20
C VAL A 32 12.51 31.41 -10.06
N VAL A 33 13.11 30.22 -9.92
CA VAL A 33 14.30 29.81 -10.70
C VAL A 33 14.00 28.67 -11.67
N GLU A 34 12.95 27.87 -11.41
CA GLU A 34 12.57 26.74 -12.26
C GLU A 34 11.08 26.41 -12.13
N VAL A 35 10.48 25.92 -13.22
CA VAL A 35 9.13 25.37 -13.26
C VAL A 35 9.19 23.98 -13.91
N SER A 36 8.73 22.95 -13.20
CA SER A 36 8.80 21.56 -13.66
C SER A 36 7.55 20.78 -13.22
N PRO A 37 7.40 19.50 -13.63
CA PRO A 37 6.31 18.65 -13.14
C PRO A 37 6.30 18.46 -11.62
N ALA A 38 7.47 18.61 -10.96
CA ALA A 38 7.60 18.51 -9.52
C ALA A 38 6.92 19.67 -8.77
N GLY A 39 6.91 20.86 -9.38
CA GLY A 39 6.42 22.09 -8.77
C GLY A 39 7.15 23.33 -9.29
N VAL A 40 7.12 24.39 -8.49
CA VAL A 40 7.82 25.65 -8.76
C VAL A 40 8.99 25.78 -7.78
N THR A 41 10.22 25.80 -8.30
CA THR A 41 11.42 25.99 -7.48
C THR A 41 11.62 27.49 -7.26
N VAL A 42 11.71 27.87 -5.99
CA VAL A 42 12.05 29.22 -5.56
C VAL A 42 13.35 29.22 -4.77
N GLU A 43 14.09 30.32 -4.84
CA GLU A 43 15.36 30.52 -4.14
C GLU A 43 15.15 31.55 -3.01
N SER A 44 15.42 31.16 -1.76
CA SER A 44 15.31 32.05 -0.60
C SER A 44 16.45 33.06 -0.57
N GLU A 45 16.31 34.10 0.25
CA GLU A 45 17.35 35.13 0.44
C GLU A 45 18.71 34.55 0.87
N ASP A 46 18.70 33.45 1.64
CA ASP A 46 19.89 32.73 2.07
C ASP A 46 20.52 31.84 0.97
N GLY A 47 19.98 31.86 -0.25
CA GLY A 47 20.40 31.01 -1.38
C GLY A 47 19.89 29.57 -1.30
N GLY A 48 19.01 29.26 -0.35
CA GLY A 48 18.39 27.94 -0.22
C GLY A 48 17.32 27.73 -1.30
N ARG A 49 17.29 26.56 -1.92
CA ARG A 49 16.25 26.21 -2.91
C ARG A 49 15.17 25.35 -2.28
N ARG A 50 13.91 25.65 -2.60
CA ARG A 50 12.76 24.82 -2.21
C ARG A 50 11.76 24.71 -3.34
N ILE A 51 11.12 23.55 -3.46
CA ILE A 51 10.09 23.28 -4.47
C ILE A 51 8.70 23.43 -3.83
N ILE A 52 7.84 24.23 -4.44
CA ILE A 52 6.44 24.39 -4.05
C ILE A 52 5.59 23.48 -4.94
N GLY A 53 4.89 22.51 -4.33
CA GLY A 53 4.00 21.59 -5.03
C GLY A 53 2.84 22.29 -5.75
N TRP A 54 2.40 21.71 -6.87
CA TRP A 54 1.37 22.29 -7.74
C TRP A 54 -0.02 22.40 -7.09
N ASP A 55 -0.29 21.61 -6.06
CA ASP A 55 -1.49 21.66 -5.23
C ASP A 55 -1.56 22.93 -4.35
N ALA A 56 -0.42 23.57 -4.11
CA ALA A 56 -0.29 24.82 -3.37
C ALA A 56 -0.16 26.04 -4.28
N VAL A 57 0.35 25.88 -5.51
CA VAL A 57 0.48 26.98 -6.47
C VAL A 57 -0.88 27.35 -7.07
N LYS A 58 -1.24 28.63 -7.05
CA LYS A 58 -2.42 29.17 -7.76
C LYS A 58 -2.01 29.77 -9.10
N GLN A 59 -0.95 30.57 -9.09
CA GLN A 59 -0.43 31.27 -10.25
C GLN A 59 1.05 31.61 -10.04
N VAL A 60 1.83 31.64 -11.13
CA VAL A 60 3.18 32.20 -11.15
C VAL A 60 3.17 33.48 -11.97
N ARG A 61 3.81 34.54 -11.46
CA ARG A 61 3.95 35.84 -12.13
C ARG A 61 5.41 36.06 -12.55
N GLY A 62 5.64 37.04 -13.43
CA GLY A 62 6.98 37.39 -13.91
C GLY A 62 7.48 36.48 -15.04
N THR A 63 8.80 36.33 -15.14
CA THR A 63 9.49 35.69 -16.27
C THR A 63 9.04 34.25 -16.55
N PHE A 64 8.65 33.51 -15.51
CA PHE A 64 8.23 32.11 -15.60
C PHE A 64 6.72 31.90 -15.78
N ALA A 65 5.92 32.97 -15.91
CA ALA A 65 4.46 32.87 -15.99
C ALA A 65 3.96 32.03 -17.18
N GLN A 66 4.61 32.16 -18.35
CA GLN A 66 4.22 31.40 -19.54
C GLN A 66 4.50 29.91 -19.38
N GLN A 67 5.69 29.53 -18.89
CA GLN A 67 6.04 28.13 -18.63
C GLN A 67 5.14 27.52 -17.55
N ALA A 68 4.79 28.28 -16.51
CA ALA A 68 3.85 27.82 -15.49
C ALA A 68 2.42 27.63 -16.02
N SER A 69 2.01 28.37 -17.06
CA SER A 69 0.69 28.23 -17.66
C SER A 69 0.46 26.85 -18.27
N ASP A 70 1.51 26.17 -18.73
CA ASP A 70 1.46 24.79 -19.23
C ASP A 70 1.05 23.77 -18.14
N TYR A 71 1.23 24.13 -16.87
CA TYR A 71 0.88 23.33 -15.70
C TYR A 71 -0.41 23.78 -15.00
N ALA A 72 -1.13 24.78 -15.53
CA ALA A 72 -2.33 25.30 -14.88
C ALA A 72 -3.41 24.22 -14.62
N ARG A 73 -3.62 23.31 -15.58
CA ARG A 73 -4.55 22.17 -15.42
C ARG A 73 -4.05 21.18 -14.36
N LEU A 74 -2.75 20.90 -14.34
CA LEU A 74 -2.14 20.01 -13.33
C LEU A 74 -2.34 20.58 -11.92
N SER A 75 -2.07 21.88 -11.76
CA SER A 75 -2.27 22.62 -10.51
C SER A 75 -3.72 22.58 -10.02
N ASP A 76 -4.70 22.85 -10.90
CA ASP A 76 -6.10 22.80 -10.49
C ASP A 76 -6.54 21.39 -10.08
N MET A 77 -6.12 20.37 -10.83
CA MET A 77 -6.39 18.97 -10.52
C MET A 77 -5.78 18.55 -9.18
N ALA A 78 -4.50 18.85 -8.95
CA ALA A 78 -3.79 18.57 -7.70
C ALA A 78 -4.47 19.21 -6.49
N TRP A 79 -4.82 20.49 -6.60
CA TRP A 79 -5.54 21.21 -5.55
C TRP A 79 -6.92 20.59 -5.27
N ARG A 80 -7.70 20.29 -6.31
CA ARG A 80 -9.05 19.69 -6.16
C ARG A 80 -8.98 18.30 -5.54
N ALA A 81 -8.03 17.47 -5.96
CA ALA A 81 -7.82 16.13 -5.41
C ALA A 81 -7.54 16.22 -3.91
N ARG A 82 -6.56 17.04 -3.51
CA ARG A 82 -6.21 17.25 -2.10
C ARG A 82 -7.37 17.81 -1.29
N TYR A 83 -8.07 18.83 -1.80
CA TYR A 83 -9.17 19.45 -1.07
C TYR A 83 -10.38 18.52 -0.88
N ARG A 84 -10.69 17.67 -1.86
CA ARG A 84 -11.72 16.64 -1.74
C ARG A 84 -11.37 15.62 -0.68
N LEU A 85 -10.15 15.08 -0.72
CA LEU A 85 -9.68 14.13 0.29
C LEU A 85 -9.66 14.74 1.69
N ALA A 86 -9.20 15.98 1.84
CA ALA A 86 -9.21 16.71 3.12
C ALA A 86 -10.62 16.90 3.70
N ARG A 87 -11.66 16.89 2.87
CA ARG A 87 -13.07 16.93 3.28
C ARG A 87 -13.68 15.54 3.50
N GLY A 88 -12.90 14.47 3.38
CA GLY A 88 -13.37 13.09 3.49
C GLY A 88 -14.06 12.54 2.22
N ASP A 89 -14.02 13.26 1.09
CA ASP A 89 -14.64 12.85 -0.17
C ASP A 89 -13.66 12.05 -1.04
N ALA A 90 -13.24 10.89 -0.52
CA ALA A 90 -12.32 9.99 -1.21
C ALA A 90 -12.87 9.48 -2.56
N PRO A 91 -14.16 9.11 -2.72
CA PRO A 91 -14.69 8.65 -4.00
C PRO A 91 -14.52 9.68 -5.13
N LEU A 92 -14.67 10.98 -4.86
CA LEU A 92 -14.42 12.01 -5.86
C LEU A 92 -12.95 12.43 -5.97
N ALA A 93 -12.12 12.15 -4.95
CA ALA A 93 -10.68 12.44 -5.00
C ALA A 93 -9.89 11.39 -5.79
N GLU A 94 -10.24 10.11 -5.66
CA GLU A 94 -9.48 8.98 -6.22
C GLU A 94 -9.21 9.10 -7.72
N PRO A 95 -10.19 9.42 -8.60
CA PRO A 95 -9.93 9.51 -10.03
C PRO A 95 -8.95 10.63 -10.40
N LEU A 96 -8.95 11.73 -9.63
CA LEU A 96 -7.99 12.82 -9.84
C LEU A 96 -6.60 12.42 -9.40
N PHE A 97 -6.48 11.72 -8.27
CA PHE A 97 -5.22 11.18 -7.79
C PHE A 97 -4.65 10.11 -8.72
N ASP A 98 -5.49 9.28 -9.31
CA ASP A 98 -5.10 8.25 -10.28
C ASP A 98 -4.56 8.88 -11.58
N GLU A 99 -5.23 9.92 -12.11
CA GLU A 99 -4.72 10.71 -13.25
C GLU A 99 -3.40 11.40 -12.93
N LEU A 100 -3.29 12.03 -11.75
CA LEU A 100 -2.04 12.68 -11.29
C LEU A 100 -0.90 11.68 -11.15
N PHE A 101 -1.14 10.54 -10.49
CA PHE A 101 -0.14 9.50 -10.25
C PHE A 101 0.39 8.94 -11.57
N THR A 102 -0.50 8.64 -12.52
CA THR A 102 -0.13 8.16 -13.85
C THR A 102 0.66 9.21 -14.63
N ARG A 103 0.20 10.47 -14.62
CA ARG A 103 0.84 11.57 -15.37
C ARG A 103 2.21 11.95 -14.80
N LEU A 104 2.41 11.76 -13.50
CA LEU A 104 3.63 12.13 -12.77
C LEU A 104 4.58 10.94 -12.56
N ALA A 105 4.29 9.77 -13.15
CA ALA A 105 5.15 8.61 -13.05
C ALA A 105 6.58 8.92 -13.54
N GLY A 106 7.57 8.58 -12.71
CA GLY A 106 9.00 8.80 -12.98
C GLY A 106 9.51 10.21 -12.67
N TYR A 107 8.66 11.11 -12.16
CA TYR A 107 9.10 12.40 -11.65
C TYR A 107 9.28 12.37 -10.14
N ASP A 108 10.22 13.19 -9.67
CA ASP A 108 10.54 13.35 -8.26
C ASP A 108 10.02 14.70 -7.73
N GLY A 109 9.82 14.79 -6.41
CA GLY A 109 9.43 16.03 -5.74
C GLY A 109 8.05 16.03 -5.06
N PRO A 110 7.59 17.21 -4.61
CA PRO A 110 6.42 17.31 -3.74
C PRO A 110 5.11 16.97 -4.44
N THR A 111 4.92 17.30 -5.71
CA THR A 111 3.66 17.01 -6.43
C THR A 111 3.48 15.50 -6.69
N PRO A 112 4.48 14.75 -7.20
CA PRO A 112 4.41 13.29 -7.29
C PRO A 112 4.16 12.61 -5.94
N LEU A 113 4.83 13.07 -4.88
CA LEU A 113 4.67 12.53 -3.52
C LEU A 113 3.23 12.69 -3.02
N MET A 114 2.67 13.89 -3.16
CA MET A 114 1.29 14.20 -2.81
C MET A 114 0.29 13.35 -3.59
N ALA A 115 0.55 13.12 -4.88
CA ALA A 115 -0.29 12.27 -5.71
C ALA A 115 -0.28 10.81 -5.22
N ALA A 116 0.91 10.27 -4.94
CA ALA A 116 1.09 8.91 -4.43
C ALA A 116 0.42 8.71 -3.05
N GLU A 117 0.67 9.59 -2.08
CA GLU A 117 0.05 9.51 -0.76
C GLU A 117 -1.47 9.69 -0.80
N GLY A 118 -1.97 10.60 -1.63
CA GLY A 118 -3.41 10.81 -1.83
C GLY A 118 -4.11 9.59 -2.41
N LEU A 119 -3.50 8.95 -3.41
CA LEU A 119 -4.02 7.73 -4.03
C LEU A 119 -4.00 6.54 -3.06
N LEU A 120 -2.90 6.38 -2.31
CA LEU A 120 -2.77 5.40 -1.24
C LEU A 120 -3.95 5.51 -0.26
N ARG A 121 -4.24 6.71 0.24
CA ARG A 121 -5.32 6.96 1.19
C ARG A 121 -6.69 6.64 0.62
N CYS A 122 -6.97 7.09 -0.61
CA CYS A 122 -8.26 6.82 -1.25
C CYS A 122 -8.49 5.30 -1.36
N ARG A 123 -7.47 4.55 -1.81
CA ARG A 123 -7.54 3.10 -1.98
C ARG A 123 -7.69 2.38 -0.64
N LEU A 124 -6.96 2.79 0.40
CA LEU A 124 -7.11 2.22 1.75
C LEU A 124 -8.50 2.48 2.34
N GLN A 125 -9.03 3.71 2.20
CA GLN A 125 -10.33 4.08 2.76
C GLN A 125 -11.48 3.23 2.18
N ARG A 126 -11.40 2.82 0.91
CA ARG A 126 -12.39 1.91 0.29
C ARG A 126 -12.04 0.42 0.37
N GLY A 127 -11.02 0.06 1.15
CA GLY A 127 -10.61 -1.34 1.34
C GLY A 127 -9.83 -1.97 0.18
N ALA A 128 -9.35 -1.19 -0.79
CA ALA A 128 -8.61 -1.66 -1.96
C ALA A 128 -7.11 -1.86 -1.68
N HIS A 129 -6.79 -2.67 -0.67
CA HIS A 129 -5.44 -2.87 -0.15
C HIS A 129 -4.43 -3.31 -1.22
N ALA A 130 -4.79 -4.26 -2.10
CA ALA A 130 -3.88 -4.72 -3.16
C ALA A 130 -3.50 -3.60 -4.13
N ALA A 131 -4.47 -2.76 -4.52
CA ALA A 131 -4.22 -1.61 -5.38
C ALA A 131 -3.44 -0.49 -4.64
N ALA A 132 -3.48 -0.44 -3.31
CA ALA A 132 -2.78 0.57 -2.53
C ALA A 132 -1.26 0.35 -2.48
N VAL A 133 -0.75 -0.82 -2.84
CA VAL A 133 0.68 -1.16 -2.74
C VAL A 133 1.56 -0.29 -3.63
N THR A 134 1.23 -0.15 -4.92
CA THR A 134 2.03 0.67 -5.85
C THR A 134 2.18 2.13 -5.40
N PRO A 135 1.10 2.88 -5.09
CA PRO A 135 1.24 4.26 -4.63
C PRO A 135 1.96 4.37 -3.28
N TRP A 136 1.84 3.37 -2.40
CA TRP A 136 2.64 3.31 -1.18
C TRP A 136 4.14 3.17 -1.45
N LEU A 137 4.54 2.25 -2.34
CA LEU A 137 5.95 2.06 -2.71
C LEU A 137 6.54 3.32 -3.35
N GLU A 138 5.78 4.02 -4.19
CA GLU A 138 6.24 5.26 -4.82
C GLU A 138 6.39 6.39 -3.80
N ALA A 139 5.42 6.56 -2.89
CA ALA A 139 5.54 7.52 -1.81
C ALA A 139 6.73 7.20 -0.89
N LEU A 140 6.99 5.92 -0.58
CA LEU A 140 8.15 5.50 0.18
C LEU A 140 9.46 5.84 -0.54
N ARG A 141 9.56 5.55 -1.85
CA ARG A 141 10.72 5.91 -2.68
C ARG A 141 11.00 7.41 -2.61
N LEU A 142 9.97 8.23 -2.77
CA LEU A 142 10.08 9.69 -2.73
C LEU A 142 10.48 10.23 -1.34
N HIS A 143 9.92 9.68 -0.27
CA HIS A 143 10.34 10.01 1.11
C HIS A 143 11.81 9.66 1.35
N ARG A 144 12.27 8.51 0.85
CA ARG A 144 13.66 8.06 0.99
C ARG A 144 14.64 8.87 0.13
N ALA A 145 14.17 9.43 -0.98
CA ALA A 145 14.89 10.45 -1.75
C ALA A 145 14.90 11.84 -1.06
N GLY A 146 14.31 11.97 0.13
CA GLY A 146 14.30 13.21 0.92
C GLY A 146 13.23 14.21 0.50
N HIS A 147 12.30 13.82 -0.37
CA HIS A 147 11.16 14.67 -0.70
C HIS A 147 10.18 14.72 0.46
N THR A 148 9.63 15.90 0.70
CA THR A 148 8.61 16.14 1.73
C THR A 148 7.49 16.98 1.14
N HIS A 149 6.29 16.82 1.68
CA HIS A 149 5.14 17.62 1.27
C HIS A 149 4.74 18.59 2.39
N PRO A 150 4.63 19.91 2.13
CA PRO A 150 4.37 20.92 3.18
C PRO A 150 3.07 20.70 3.97
N ALA A 151 2.08 20.01 3.40
CA ALA A 151 0.84 19.67 4.11
C ALA A 151 1.05 18.69 5.29
N ASP A 152 2.25 18.13 5.45
CA ASP A 152 2.61 17.32 6.62
C ASP A 152 2.82 18.18 7.90
N ILE A 153 2.95 19.51 7.76
CA ILE A 153 3.41 20.39 8.85
C ILE A 153 2.25 21.05 9.62
N GLY A 154 0.99 20.91 9.20
CA GLY A 154 -0.13 21.54 9.91
C GLY A 154 -1.52 20.96 9.61
N ALA A 155 -2.25 20.65 10.68
CA ALA A 155 -3.65 20.21 10.73
C ALA A 155 -3.97 18.86 10.05
N GLY A 156 -3.58 17.76 10.71
CA GLY A 156 -4.05 16.41 10.40
C GLY A 156 -3.26 15.73 9.27
N ALA A 157 -2.03 15.34 9.59
CA ALA A 157 -0.99 14.82 8.70
C ALA A 157 -1.52 14.01 7.49
N LEU A 158 -1.08 14.40 6.29
CA LEU A 158 -1.33 13.67 5.04
C LEU A 158 -0.43 12.45 4.85
N SER A 159 0.60 12.25 5.69
CA SER A 159 1.36 11.02 5.56
C SER A 159 0.62 9.82 6.14
N ALA A 160 0.29 8.85 5.28
CA ALA A 160 -0.21 7.54 5.68
C ALA A 160 0.94 6.58 6.04
N ILE A 161 2.18 7.04 5.87
CA ILE A 161 3.41 6.28 6.04
C ILE A 161 4.09 6.74 7.32
N GLU A 162 4.42 5.78 8.18
CA GLU A 162 5.20 6.08 9.37
C GLU A 162 6.68 6.20 9.00
N ARG A 163 7.27 7.37 9.29
CA ARG A 163 8.62 7.76 8.84
C ARG A 163 9.71 6.74 9.17
N ASP A 164 9.69 6.18 10.38
CA ASP A 164 10.77 5.30 10.86
C ASP A 164 10.74 3.92 10.20
N SER A 165 9.54 3.39 9.92
CA SER A 165 9.40 2.07 9.32
C SER A 165 9.19 2.11 7.81
N GLY A 166 8.79 3.25 7.24
CA GLY A 166 8.34 3.36 5.86
C GLY A 166 7.05 2.58 5.56
N LEU A 167 6.37 2.05 6.57
CA LEU A 167 5.16 1.24 6.42
C LEU A 167 3.91 2.11 6.56
N ALA A 168 2.86 1.74 5.83
CA ALA A 168 1.52 2.26 6.05
C ALA A 168 0.76 1.34 7.01
N ALA A 169 0.33 1.86 8.17
CA ALA A 169 -0.24 1.08 9.26
C ALA A 169 -1.46 0.21 8.86
N SER A 170 -2.25 0.67 7.89
CA SER A 170 -3.44 -0.03 7.37
C SER A 170 -3.15 -0.91 6.15
N LEU A 171 -1.88 -1.09 5.76
CA LEU A 171 -1.48 -1.87 4.58
C LEU A 171 -0.56 -3.04 4.96
N PRO A 172 -1.04 -4.03 5.74
CA PRO A 172 -0.24 -5.21 6.08
C PRO A 172 0.03 -6.09 4.85
N PRO A 173 1.14 -6.87 4.81
CA PRO A 173 1.40 -7.88 3.79
C PRO A 173 0.57 -9.16 4.06
N ILE A 174 -0.73 -9.00 4.34
CA ILE A 174 -1.64 -10.07 4.77
C ILE A 174 -2.87 -10.00 3.87
N TRP A 175 -3.07 -11.07 3.10
CA TRP A 175 -4.08 -11.12 2.06
C TRP A 175 -5.07 -12.26 2.28
N LEU A 176 -6.24 -12.09 1.67
CA LEU A 176 -7.23 -13.14 1.47
C LEU A 176 -7.20 -13.56 0.01
N GLU A 177 -7.43 -14.84 -0.25
CA GLU A 177 -7.48 -15.40 -1.60
C GLU A 177 -8.70 -14.88 -2.37
N LEU A 178 -8.54 -13.72 -3.01
CA LEU A 178 -9.59 -13.02 -3.75
C LEU A 178 -9.08 -12.66 -5.16
N PRO A 179 -9.97 -12.49 -6.17
CA PRO A 179 -9.55 -12.28 -7.56
C PRO A 179 -8.56 -11.12 -7.77
N TRP A 180 -8.72 -10.02 -7.05
CA TRP A 180 -7.82 -8.86 -7.15
C TRP A 180 -6.44 -9.11 -6.51
N VAL A 181 -6.33 -10.00 -5.52
CA VAL A 181 -5.03 -10.39 -4.94
C VAL A 181 -4.24 -11.22 -5.94
N ARG A 182 -4.91 -12.09 -6.71
CA ARG A 182 -4.31 -12.81 -7.84
C ARG A 182 -3.78 -11.86 -8.91
N GLY A 183 -4.60 -10.91 -9.36
CA GLY A 183 -4.16 -9.91 -10.32
C GLY A 183 -2.96 -9.08 -9.85
N PHE A 184 -2.89 -8.78 -8.54
CA PHE A 184 -1.72 -8.12 -7.95
C PHE A 184 -0.49 -9.02 -7.89
N ALA A 185 -0.63 -10.28 -7.50
CA ALA A 185 0.48 -11.25 -7.44
C ALA A 185 1.14 -11.49 -8.80
N GLU A 186 0.33 -11.44 -9.87
CA GLU A 186 0.75 -11.61 -11.27
C GLU A 186 1.27 -10.31 -11.91
N SER A 187 1.12 -9.16 -11.24
CA SER A 187 1.54 -7.86 -11.77
C SER A 187 3.02 -7.57 -11.49
N ASP A 188 3.72 -7.05 -12.52
CA ASP A 188 5.08 -6.52 -12.40
C ASP A 188 5.12 -5.06 -11.94
N GLU A 189 3.98 -4.38 -11.86
CA GLU A 189 3.90 -2.95 -11.56
C GLU A 189 4.63 -2.54 -10.26
N PRO A 190 4.46 -3.25 -9.12
CA PRO A 190 5.19 -2.92 -7.89
C PRO A 190 6.70 -3.03 -8.05
N MET A 191 7.18 -3.93 -8.92
CA MET A 191 8.60 -4.16 -9.14
C MET A 191 9.24 -3.06 -9.98
N ARG A 192 8.47 -2.42 -10.87
CA ARG A 192 8.97 -1.29 -11.67
C ARG A 192 9.31 -0.07 -10.81
N ILE A 193 8.56 0.18 -9.74
CA ILE A 193 8.84 1.28 -8.80
C ILE A 193 10.19 1.08 -8.11
N GLY A 194 10.48 -0.13 -7.65
CA GLY A 194 11.77 -0.44 -7.02
C GLY A 194 12.95 -0.35 -7.98
N ALA A 195 12.76 -0.76 -9.24
CA ALA A 195 13.82 -0.76 -10.25
C ALA A 195 14.23 0.66 -10.72
N ALA A 196 13.36 1.65 -10.58
CA ALA A 196 13.62 3.01 -11.06
C ALA A 196 14.58 3.82 -10.19
N GLY A 197 14.76 3.45 -8.92
CA GLY A 197 15.47 4.28 -7.94
C GLY A 197 16.69 3.64 -7.27
N ASP A 198 17.11 2.43 -7.68
CA ASP A 198 18.17 1.64 -7.04
C ASP A 198 18.05 1.51 -5.50
N ASP A 199 16.84 1.66 -4.95
CA ASP A 199 16.57 1.61 -3.52
C ASP A 199 16.24 0.19 -3.08
N GLU A 200 17.24 -0.48 -2.50
CA GLU A 200 17.13 -1.87 -2.04
C GLU A 200 15.99 -2.11 -1.04
N VAL A 201 15.64 -1.11 -0.21
CA VAL A 201 14.54 -1.23 0.77
C VAL A 201 13.20 -1.28 0.05
N VAL A 202 12.98 -0.38 -0.91
CA VAL A 202 11.75 -0.33 -1.72
C VAL A 202 11.60 -1.60 -2.55
N GLN A 203 12.69 -2.05 -3.18
CA GLN A 203 12.72 -3.30 -3.95
C GLN A 203 12.38 -4.53 -3.08
N ALA A 204 13.00 -4.63 -1.90
CA ALA A 204 12.74 -5.73 -0.97
C ALA A 204 11.28 -5.75 -0.51
N LEU A 205 10.73 -4.59 -0.12
CA LEU A 205 9.33 -4.49 0.30
C LEU A 205 8.36 -4.84 -0.84
N ALA A 206 8.62 -4.37 -2.05
CA ALA A 206 7.80 -4.70 -3.21
C ALA A 206 7.81 -6.21 -3.51
N SER A 207 8.99 -6.84 -3.42
CA SER A 207 9.15 -8.29 -3.60
C SER A 207 8.40 -9.09 -2.52
N LEU A 208 8.53 -8.69 -1.25
CA LEU A 208 7.85 -9.35 -0.13
C LEU A 208 6.33 -9.22 -0.20
N TYR A 209 5.79 -8.04 -0.54
CA TYR A 209 4.34 -7.84 -0.67
C TYR A 209 3.75 -8.68 -1.80
N ARG A 210 4.42 -8.70 -2.96
CA ARG A 210 4.03 -9.54 -4.10
C ARG A 210 4.10 -11.02 -3.75
N HIS A 211 5.19 -11.47 -3.10
CA HIS A 211 5.33 -12.86 -2.67
C HIS A 211 4.22 -13.26 -1.67
N ALA A 212 3.91 -12.41 -0.69
CA ALA A 212 2.82 -12.65 0.24
C ALA A 212 1.48 -12.87 -0.49
N ALA A 213 1.19 -12.08 -1.53
CA ALA A 213 -0.01 -12.24 -2.34
C ALA A 213 0.02 -13.52 -3.19
N ALA A 214 1.16 -13.80 -3.83
CA ALA A 214 1.35 -15.00 -4.64
C ALA A 214 1.13 -16.27 -3.83
N TRP A 215 1.65 -16.31 -2.60
CA TRP A 215 1.47 -17.42 -1.66
C TRP A 215 -0.02 -17.68 -1.37
N GLU A 216 -0.81 -16.65 -1.06
CA GLU A 216 -2.25 -16.81 -0.81
C GLU A 216 -3.03 -17.27 -2.05
N THR A 217 -2.45 -17.12 -3.24
CA THR A 217 -3.04 -17.56 -4.52
C THR A 217 -2.50 -18.91 -5.01
N GLY A 218 -1.65 -19.56 -4.21
CA GLY A 218 -1.18 -20.93 -4.43
C GLY A 218 0.26 -21.06 -4.94
N SER A 219 1.05 -19.98 -5.00
CA SER A 219 2.49 -20.11 -5.27
C SER A 219 3.18 -20.90 -4.16
N THR A 220 4.16 -21.72 -4.55
CA THR A 220 5.04 -22.48 -3.65
C THR A 220 6.50 -22.04 -3.74
N ASP A 221 6.75 -20.87 -4.34
CA ASP A 221 8.09 -20.33 -4.49
C ASP A 221 8.71 -20.11 -3.10
N PRO A 222 10.04 -20.21 -2.96
CA PRO A 222 10.69 -19.85 -1.70
C PRO A 222 10.50 -18.36 -1.38
N VAL A 223 10.45 -18.02 -0.09
CA VAL A 223 10.40 -16.63 0.37
C VAL A 223 11.65 -15.89 -0.14
N PRO A 224 11.51 -14.72 -0.78
CA PRO A 224 12.64 -13.95 -1.28
C PRO A 224 13.59 -13.56 -0.14
N SER A 225 14.89 -13.72 -0.36
CA SER A 225 15.89 -13.11 0.52
C SER A 225 15.86 -11.60 0.38
N ILE A 226 16.11 -10.89 1.48
CA ILE A 226 16.26 -9.43 1.46
C ILE A 226 17.75 -9.04 1.44
N PRO A 227 18.16 -8.00 0.69
CA PRO A 227 19.52 -7.47 0.74
C PRO A 227 19.90 -6.94 2.13
N ASP A 228 21.20 -6.83 2.41
CA ASP A 228 21.71 -6.38 3.72
C ASP A 228 21.20 -4.99 4.12
N ALA A 229 21.12 -4.03 3.18
CA ALA A 229 20.59 -2.70 3.48
C ALA A 229 19.11 -2.75 3.89
N ALA A 230 18.31 -3.58 3.21
CA ALA A 230 16.92 -3.84 3.58
C ALA A 230 16.82 -4.62 4.91
N ALA A 231 17.75 -5.54 5.16
CA ALA A 231 17.81 -6.31 6.40
C ALA A 231 18.10 -5.43 7.62
N GLN A 232 18.65 -4.23 7.47
CA GLN A 232 18.85 -3.27 8.56
C GLN A 232 17.64 -2.33 8.75
N HIS A 233 16.71 -2.28 7.79
CA HIS A 233 15.56 -1.39 7.84
C HIS A 233 14.41 -2.00 8.66
N PRO A 234 13.91 -1.34 9.72
CA PRO A 234 12.98 -1.94 10.67
C PRO A 234 11.64 -2.37 10.03
N GLY A 235 11.13 -1.59 9.06
CA GLY A 235 9.90 -1.96 8.35
C GLY A 235 10.08 -3.18 7.44
N ALA A 236 11.22 -3.29 6.76
CA ALA A 236 11.50 -4.43 5.88
C ALA A 236 11.72 -5.71 6.68
N GLN A 237 12.41 -5.62 7.84
CA GLN A 237 12.50 -6.73 8.78
C GLN A 237 11.13 -7.21 9.25
N LEU A 238 10.25 -6.30 9.70
CA LEU A 238 8.91 -6.66 10.18
C LEU A 238 8.11 -7.39 9.09
N VAL A 239 8.07 -6.84 7.87
CA VAL A 239 7.37 -7.44 6.73
C VAL A 239 7.96 -8.80 6.40
N HIS A 240 9.29 -8.93 6.35
CA HIS A 240 9.96 -10.20 6.06
C HIS A 240 9.60 -11.28 7.08
N GLN A 241 9.57 -10.94 8.39
CA GLN A 241 9.18 -11.90 9.43
C GLN A 241 7.71 -12.30 9.32
N ILE A 242 6.80 -11.39 8.96
CA ILE A 242 5.39 -11.75 8.72
C ILE A 242 5.26 -12.71 7.54
N VAL A 243 6.00 -12.45 6.46
CA VAL A 243 6.00 -13.31 5.26
C VAL A 243 6.60 -14.67 5.56
N LEU A 244 7.77 -14.74 6.21
CA LEU A 244 8.38 -16.01 6.64
C LEU A 244 7.48 -16.81 7.58
N ALA A 245 6.82 -16.15 8.54
CA ALA A 245 5.88 -16.80 9.44
C ALA A 245 4.71 -17.44 8.68
N ARG A 246 4.32 -16.94 7.52
CA ARG A 246 3.22 -17.46 6.71
C ARG A 246 3.65 -18.48 5.65
N ALA A 247 4.69 -18.16 4.88
CA ALA A 247 5.09 -18.87 3.65
C ALA A 247 6.39 -19.67 3.81
N GLY A 248 7.15 -19.47 4.87
CA GLY A 248 8.38 -20.21 5.13
C GLY A 248 8.15 -21.68 5.46
N ASP A 249 9.24 -22.45 5.42
CA ASP A 249 9.26 -23.82 5.93
C ASP A 249 9.03 -23.89 7.45
N SER A 250 9.00 -25.10 8.03
CA SER A 250 8.74 -25.27 9.47
C SER A 250 9.80 -24.60 10.36
N ALA A 251 11.07 -24.59 9.96
CA ALA A 251 12.14 -23.96 10.72
C ALA A 251 12.03 -22.42 10.61
N GLN A 252 11.90 -21.91 9.38
CA GLN A 252 11.72 -20.49 9.11
C GLN A 252 10.49 -19.91 9.82
N ARG A 253 9.34 -20.61 9.81
CA ARG A 253 8.15 -20.16 10.52
C ARG A 253 8.37 -20.08 12.03
N ARG A 254 9.05 -21.05 12.63
CA ARG A 254 9.35 -21.05 14.08
C ARG A 254 10.24 -19.86 14.44
N GLU A 255 11.32 -19.64 13.69
CA GLU A 255 12.23 -18.52 13.91
C GLU A 255 11.53 -17.18 13.74
N ALA A 256 10.75 -17.04 12.67
CA ALA A 256 9.98 -15.83 12.42
C ALA A 256 8.95 -15.55 13.51
N ARG A 257 8.22 -16.56 14.00
CA ARG A 257 7.33 -16.41 15.16
C ARG A 257 8.07 -15.93 16.39
N ALA A 258 9.23 -16.50 16.72
CA ALA A 258 10.02 -16.07 17.86
C ALA A 258 10.46 -14.59 17.73
N ALA A 259 10.87 -14.16 16.53
CA ALA A 259 11.20 -12.76 16.26
C ALA A 259 9.98 -11.84 16.37
N LEU A 260 8.81 -12.28 15.88
CA LEU A 260 7.56 -11.54 16.00
C LEU A 260 7.14 -11.39 17.47
N GLU A 261 7.22 -12.46 18.26
CA GLU A 261 6.90 -12.49 19.69
C GLU A 261 7.81 -11.57 20.51
N ALA A 262 9.13 -11.59 20.22
CA ALA A 262 10.10 -10.72 20.88
C ALA A 262 9.75 -9.22 20.70
N GLY A 263 9.23 -8.84 19.53
CA GLY A 263 8.81 -7.47 19.23
C GLY A 263 7.51 -7.02 19.91
N LEU A 264 6.64 -7.94 20.34
CA LEU A 264 5.31 -7.60 20.88
C LEU A 264 5.36 -6.63 22.07
N ARG A 265 6.36 -6.78 22.95
CA ARG A 265 6.48 -5.93 24.15
C ARG A 265 6.73 -4.47 23.81
N GLY A 266 7.53 -4.20 22.77
CA GLY A 266 7.83 -2.84 22.32
C GLY A 266 6.68 -2.19 21.58
N ASP A 267 5.81 -3.01 20.97
CA ASP A 267 4.74 -2.56 20.09
C ASP A 267 3.36 -2.52 20.76
N LEU A 268 3.27 -2.70 22.09
CA LEU A 268 1.98 -2.79 22.80
C LEU A 268 1.07 -1.60 22.52
N GLY A 269 -0.16 -1.89 22.10
CA GLY A 269 -1.19 -0.90 21.74
C GLY A 269 -1.00 -0.24 20.38
N SER A 270 0.05 -0.57 19.63
CA SER A 270 0.31 -0.01 18.30
C SER A 270 -0.26 -0.90 17.19
N TRP A 271 -0.33 -0.34 15.97
CA TRP A 271 -0.67 -1.09 14.77
C TRP A 271 0.32 -2.24 14.48
N ARG A 272 1.58 -2.12 14.91
CA ARG A 272 2.60 -3.18 14.76
C ARG A 272 2.27 -4.40 15.62
N GLU A 273 1.71 -4.22 16.82
CA GLU A 273 1.22 -5.33 17.65
C GLU A 273 0.14 -6.12 16.89
N ALA A 274 -0.81 -5.43 16.27
CA ALA A 274 -1.86 -6.08 15.48
C ALA A 274 -1.27 -6.91 14.34
N TRP A 275 -0.32 -6.36 13.58
CA TRP A 275 0.35 -7.07 12.48
C TRP A 275 1.10 -8.32 12.98
N ARG A 276 1.88 -8.18 14.05
CA ARG A 276 2.63 -9.29 14.66
C ARG A 276 1.70 -10.40 15.13
N ARG A 277 0.61 -10.06 15.82
CA ARG A 277 -0.35 -11.04 16.32
C ARG A 277 -1.05 -11.80 15.20
N VAL A 278 -1.44 -11.13 14.12
CA VAL A 278 -1.99 -11.85 12.95
C VAL A 278 -0.94 -12.74 12.31
N GLY A 279 0.28 -12.25 12.12
CA GLY A 279 1.40 -13.06 11.60
C GLY A 279 1.64 -14.33 12.42
N ILE A 280 1.74 -14.20 13.75
CA ILE A 280 1.90 -15.33 14.68
C ILE A 280 0.68 -16.27 14.61
N GLY A 281 -0.54 -15.72 14.70
CA GLY A 281 -1.78 -16.50 14.68
C GLY A 281 -1.91 -17.35 13.42
N ARG A 282 -1.77 -16.74 12.23
CA ARG A 282 -1.84 -17.44 10.94
C ARG A 282 -0.74 -18.46 10.75
N SER A 283 0.42 -18.26 11.39
CA SER A 283 1.53 -19.20 11.38
C SER A 283 1.24 -20.43 12.25
N LEU A 284 0.75 -20.21 13.48
CA LEU A 284 0.41 -21.28 14.43
C LEU A 284 -0.76 -22.15 13.96
N LEU A 285 -1.74 -21.58 13.25
CA LEU A 285 -2.84 -22.35 12.65
C LEU A 285 -2.39 -23.40 11.63
N ARG A 286 -1.16 -23.29 11.09
CA ARG A 286 -0.58 -24.25 10.15
C ARG A 286 0.15 -25.40 10.83
N GLU A 287 0.35 -25.35 12.14
CA GLU A 287 1.01 -26.41 12.88
C GLU A 287 0.03 -27.57 13.15
N GLN A 288 0.55 -28.79 13.28
CA GLN A 288 -0.29 -29.98 13.44
C GLN A 288 -0.86 -30.12 14.86
N GLY A 289 -0.15 -29.60 15.86
CA GLY A 289 -0.55 -29.71 17.26
C GLY A 289 -1.78 -28.87 17.60
N GLU A 290 -2.68 -29.44 18.40
CA GLU A 290 -3.91 -28.77 18.84
C GLU A 290 -3.61 -27.56 19.74
N ALA A 291 -2.60 -27.67 20.60
CA ALA A 291 -2.20 -26.60 21.51
C ALA A 291 -1.71 -25.36 20.75
N GLU A 292 -0.88 -25.57 19.72
CA GLU A 292 -0.39 -24.52 18.84
C GLU A 292 -1.54 -23.87 18.07
N ARG A 293 -2.45 -24.66 17.50
CA ARG A 293 -3.63 -24.12 16.79
C ARG A 293 -4.53 -23.30 17.73
N ARG A 294 -4.74 -23.75 18.97
CA ARG A 294 -5.48 -23.00 19.99
C ARG A 294 -4.77 -21.69 20.36
N ALA A 295 -3.44 -21.71 20.52
CA ALA A 295 -2.66 -20.49 20.72
C ALA A 295 -2.81 -19.54 19.52
N GLY A 296 -2.79 -20.07 18.29
CA GLY A 296 -3.03 -19.31 17.06
C GLY A 296 -4.38 -18.58 17.07
N LEU A 297 -5.45 -19.29 17.44
CA LEU A 297 -6.79 -18.70 17.62
C LEU A 297 -6.76 -17.54 18.63
N LEU A 298 -6.12 -17.70 19.78
CA LEU A 298 -6.02 -16.63 20.79
C LEU A 298 -5.30 -15.40 20.26
N HIS A 299 -4.25 -15.56 19.46
CA HIS A 299 -3.57 -14.43 18.80
C HIS A 299 -4.48 -13.69 17.81
N LEU A 300 -5.28 -14.41 17.02
CA LEU A 300 -6.23 -13.81 16.08
C LEU A 300 -7.38 -13.09 16.81
N LEU A 301 -7.97 -13.70 17.82
CA LEU A 301 -9.08 -13.12 18.61
C LEU A 301 -8.67 -11.90 19.45
N HIS A 302 -7.37 -11.68 19.61
CA HIS A 302 -6.87 -10.47 20.23
C HIS A 302 -7.15 -9.19 19.40
N LEU A 303 -7.28 -9.33 18.07
CA LEU A 303 -7.54 -8.21 17.19
C LEU A 303 -8.93 -7.59 17.38
N PRO A 304 -10.04 -8.33 17.24
CA PRO A 304 -11.37 -7.76 17.48
C PRO A 304 -11.49 -7.19 18.90
N ALA A 305 -10.82 -7.80 19.88
CA ALA A 305 -10.87 -7.34 21.27
C ALA A 305 -10.17 -5.99 21.54
N ARG A 306 -9.20 -5.57 20.71
CA ARG A 306 -8.37 -4.36 21.00
C ARG A 306 -8.15 -3.42 19.83
N PHE A 307 -8.25 -3.93 18.61
CA PHE A 307 -7.84 -3.23 17.40
C PHE A 307 -8.98 -3.06 16.39
N GLY A 308 -10.22 -3.48 16.72
CA GLY A 308 -11.38 -3.40 15.82
C GLY A 308 -11.55 -2.03 15.16
N ASP A 309 -11.45 -0.96 15.94
CA ASP A 309 -11.65 0.42 15.45
C ASP A 309 -10.45 0.98 14.65
N THR A 310 -9.23 0.48 14.93
CA THR A 310 -7.99 1.05 14.37
C THR A 310 -7.40 0.22 13.23
N GLN A 311 -7.77 -1.06 13.14
CA GLN A 311 -7.29 -2.04 12.17
C GLN A 311 -8.47 -2.88 11.67
N PRO A 312 -9.52 -2.28 11.09
CA PRO A 312 -10.75 -2.98 10.72
C PRO A 312 -10.48 -4.10 9.70
N TYR A 313 -9.63 -3.84 8.69
CA TYR A 313 -9.26 -4.86 7.70
C TYR A 313 -8.61 -6.09 8.34
N LEU A 314 -7.58 -5.90 9.16
CA LEU A 314 -6.92 -7.02 9.82
C LEU A 314 -7.82 -7.74 10.82
N THR A 315 -8.68 -7.00 11.51
CA THR A 315 -9.67 -7.59 12.40
C THR A 315 -10.60 -8.53 11.64
N GLY A 316 -11.10 -8.10 10.47
CA GLY A 316 -11.96 -8.96 9.66
C GLY A 316 -11.22 -10.16 9.07
N VAL A 317 -9.95 -10.00 8.66
CA VAL A 317 -9.09 -11.14 8.26
C VAL A 317 -8.90 -12.13 9.41
N ALA A 318 -8.60 -11.64 10.62
CA ALA A 318 -8.37 -12.47 11.79
C ALA A 318 -9.63 -13.24 12.22
N LEU A 319 -10.80 -12.58 12.20
CA LEU A 319 -12.08 -13.22 12.44
C LEU A 319 -12.36 -14.34 11.44
N ALA A 320 -12.15 -14.09 10.14
CA ALA A 320 -12.41 -15.09 9.12
C ALA A 320 -11.47 -16.31 9.21
N GLU A 321 -10.17 -16.09 9.48
CA GLU A 321 -9.23 -17.19 9.72
C GLU A 321 -9.60 -17.98 11.00
N ALA A 322 -10.07 -17.29 12.06
CA ALA A 322 -10.55 -17.95 13.27
C ALA A 322 -11.83 -18.76 13.03
N VAL A 323 -12.78 -18.26 12.24
CA VAL A 323 -13.97 -19.01 11.79
C VAL A 323 -13.53 -20.31 11.11
N GLN A 324 -12.63 -20.23 10.12
CA GLN A 324 -12.17 -21.42 9.39
C GLN A 324 -11.50 -22.44 10.31
N ALA A 325 -10.68 -21.98 11.26
CA ALA A 325 -10.00 -22.87 12.22
C ALA A 325 -10.97 -23.55 13.21
N LEU A 326 -12.01 -22.86 13.66
CA LEU A 326 -13.05 -23.42 14.52
C LEU A 326 -13.89 -24.48 13.78
N GLU A 327 -14.27 -24.21 12.52
CA GLU A 327 -14.98 -25.19 11.70
C GLU A 327 -14.16 -26.45 11.45
N ALA A 328 -12.87 -26.28 11.12
CA ALA A 328 -11.96 -27.40 10.94
C ALA A 328 -11.79 -28.26 12.21
N SER A 329 -12.14 -27.70 13.38
CA SER A 329 -12.10 -28.38 14.67
C SER A 329 -13.49 -28.88 15.14
N GLY A 330 -14.54 -28.68 14.33
CA GLY A 330 -15.92 -29.07 14.66
C GLY A 330 -16.66 -28.09 15.58
N GLU A 331 -16.08 -26.93 15.91
CA GLU A 331 -16.64 -25.93 16.81
C GLU A 331 -17.62 -24.96 16.10
N ASN A 332 -18.64 -25.52 15.44
CA ASN A 332 -19.54 -24.77 14.55
C ASN A 332 -20.27 -23.59 15.22
N ALA A 333 -20.65 -23.73 16.50
CA ALA A 333 -21.31 -22.66 17.25
C ALA A 333 -20.36 -21.49 17.57
N GLY A 334 -19.07 -21.76 17.76
CA GLY A 334 -18.05 -20.72 17.90
C GLY A 334 -17.84 -20.00 16.58
N ALA A 335 -17.70 -20.76 15.48
CA ALA A 335 -17.56 -20.23 14.14
C ALA A 335 -18.72 -19.31 13.74
N GLU A 336 -19.98 -19.69 13.98
CA GLU A 336 -21.12 -18.83 13.60
C GLU A 336 -21.15 -17.51 14.39
N ARG A 337 -20.82 -17.53 15.68
CA ARG A 337 -20.73 -16.29 16.47
C ARG A 337 -19.69 -15.33 15.93
N LEU A 338 -18.52 -15.84 15.53
CA LEU A 338 -17.47 -14.99 14.93
C LEU A 338 -17.87 -14.46 13.54
N ARG A 339 -18.70 -15.18 12.79
CA ARG A 339 -19.28 -14.65 11.54
C ARG A 339 -20.25 -13.52 11.81
N ASP A 340 -21.11 -13.66 12.81
CA ASP A 340 -22.04 -12.59 13.19
C ASP A 340 -21.29 -11.34 13.64
N GLU A 341 -20.20 -11.52 14.39
CA GLU A 341 -19.29 -10.43 14.75
C GLU A 341 -18.64 -9.77 13.52
N LEU A 342 -18.14 -10.56 12.56
CA LEU A 342 -17.59 -10.05 11.31
C LEU A 342 -18.63 -9.26 10.49
N ARG A 343 -19.87 -9.76 10.40
CA ARG A 343 -20.99 -9.06 9.73
C ARG A 343 -21.34 -7.76 10.46
N SER A 344 -21.26 -7.74 11.79
CA SER A 344 -21.52 -6.55 12.60
C SER A 344 -20.42 -5.50 12.48
N LEU A 345 -19.17 -5.92 12.27
CA LEU A 345 -18.02 -5.03 12.08
C LEU A 345 -18.16 -4.26 10.76
N ASP A 346 -18.36 -4.99 9.66
CA ASP A 346 -18.53 -4.42 8.33
C ASP A 346 -19.25 -5.45 7.42
N PRO A 347 -20.52 -5.22 7.06
CA PRO A 347 -21.29 -6.11 6.19
C PRO A 347 -20.68 -6.30 4.79
N GLU A 348 -19.84 -5.36 4.33
CA GLU A 348 -19.19 -5.39 3.03
C GLU A 348 -17.73 -5.87 3.13
N HIS A 349 -17.29 -6.33 4.30
CA HIS A 349 -15.90 -6.72 4.52
C HIS A 349 -15.47 -7.83 3.54
N PRO A 350 -14.31 -7.72 2.88
CA PRO A 350 -13.84 -8.71 1.90
C PRO A 350 -13.71 -10.13 2.47
N ALA A 351 -13.51 -10.26 3.78
CA ALA A 351 -13.40 -11.55 4.46
C ALA A 351 -14.70 -12.36 4.46
N LEU A 352 -15.88 -11.72 4.40
CA LEU A 352 -17.15 -12.41 4.26
C LEU A 352 -17.23 -13.15 2.91
N ARG A 353 -16.89 -12.46 1.81
CA ARG A 353 -16.86 -13.05 0.47
C ARG A 353 -15.85 -14.20 0.37
N TRP A 354 -14.71 -14.07 1.05
CA TRP A 354 -13.70 -15.12 1.10
C TRP A 354 -14.22 -16.38 1.82
N LEU A 355 -14.88 -16.23 2.97
CA LEU A 355 -15.51 -17.34 3.70
C LEU A 355 -16.56 -18.06 2.83
N ASP A 356 -17.42 -17.29 2.16
CA ASP A 356 -18.45 -17.84 1.28
C ASP A 356 -17.83 -18.66 0.14
N THR A 357 -16.77 -18.14 -0.50
CA THR A 357 -16.09 -18.82 -1.60
C THR A 357 -15.52 -20.18 -1.17
N ARG A 358 -14.91 -20.26 0.02
CA ARG A 358 -14.33 -21.52 0.53
C ARG A 358 -15.38 -22.55 0.90
N ARG A 359 -16.51 -22.13 1.47
CA ARG A 359 -17.61 -23.03 1.81
C ARG A 359 -18.19 -23.72 0.58
N HIS A 360 -18.36 -22.98 -0.51
CA HIS A 360 -18.84 -23.55 -1.78
C HIS A 360 -17.78 -24.43 -2.46
N GLY A 361 -16.49 -24.05 -2.38
CA GLY A 361 -15.39 -24.85 -2.91
C GLY A 361 -15.29 -26.23 -2.26
N ALA A 362 -15.39 -26.30 -0.93
CA ALA A 362 -15.37 -27.57 -0.19
C ALA A 362 -16.55 -28.50 -0.58
N ALA A 363 -17.76 -27.96 -0.67
CA ALA A 363 -18.95 -28.73 -1.06
C ALA A 363 -18.86 -29.30 -2.49
N ALA A 364 -18.28 -28.54 -3.43
CA ALA A 364 -18.06 -29.00 -4.79
C ALA A 364 -17.06 -30.18 -4.85
N SER A 365 -15.98 -30.12 -4.06
CA SER A 365 -14.99 -31.21 -3.97
C SER A 365 -15.60 -32.50 -3.40
N ASP A 366 -16.49 -32.41 -2.40
CA ASP A 366 -17.16 -33.59 -1.82
C ASP A 366 -18.16 -34.24 -2.79
N SER A 367 -18.91 -33.43 -3.53
CA SER A 367 -19.90 -33.95 -4.50
C SER A 367 -19.28 -34.71 -5.68
N THR A 368 -18.02 -34.40 -6.03
CA THR A 368 -17.30 -35.07 -7.12
C THR A 368 -16.77 -36.45 -6.70
N ASN A 369 -16.68 -36.73 -5.40
CA ASN A 369 -16.18 -37.99 -4.87
C ASN A 369 -17.29 -39.04 -4.61
N ILE A 370 -18.56 -38.68 -4.82
CA ILE A 370 -19.69 -39.60 -4.75
C ILE A 370 -19.85 -40.29 -6.10
N ALA A 371 -19.14 -41.42 -6.24
CA ALA A 371 -19.39 -42.50 -7.20
C ALA A 371 -19.70 -42.08 -8.65
N ALA A 372 -18.64 -41.89 -9.45
CA ALA A 372 -18.75 -42.23 -10.86
C ALA A 372 -19.14 -43.73 -10.94
N PRO A 373 -20.30 -44.09 -11.51
CA PRO A 373 -20.61 -45.50 -11.71
C PRO A 373 -19.51 -46.12 -12.57
N HIS A 374 -19.01 -47.28 -12.15
CA HIS A 374 -18.13 -48.14 -12.93
C HIS A 374 -18.81 -48.51 -14.26
N ILE A 375 -18.73 -47.64 -15.26
CA ILE A 375 -19.04 -47.99 -16.65
C ILE A 375 -17.78 -48.61 -17.20
N GLY A 376 -17.64 -49.92 -16.98
CA GLY A 376 -16.75 -50.74 -17.77
C GLY A 376 -17.30 -50.85 -19.20
N ALA A 377 -16.61 -50.27 -20.18
CA ALA A 377 -16.68 -50.70 -21.56
C ALA A 377 -15.48 -50.17 -22.36
N ALA A 378 -14.80 -51.11 -23.02
CA ALA A 378 -13.63 -50.91 -23.84
C ALA A 378 -13.87 -49.97 -25.03
N ILE A 379 -12.97 -49.00 -25.22
CA ILE A 379 -12.77 -48.37 -26.52
C ILE A 379 -11.28 -48.46 -26.85
N ARG A 380 -10.94 -49.42 -27.72
CA ARG A 380 -9.69 -49.44 -28.47
C ARG A 380 -9.72 -48.28 -29.46
N VAL A 381 -8.86 -47.29 -29.29
CA VAL A 381 -8.55 -46.31 -30.34
C VAL A 381 -7.31 -46.79 -31.08
N THR A 382 -7.52 -47.33 -32.27
CA THR A 382 -6.46 -47.59 -33.26
C THR A 382 -5.90 -46.28 -33.78
N ALA A 383 -4.60 -46.07 -33.59
CA ALA A 383 -3.84 -44.99 -34.21
C ALA A 383 -3.89 -45.13 -35.74
N ARG A 384 -4.25 -44.06 -36.43
CA ARG A 384 -4.14 -43.95 -37.89
C ARG A 384 -3.15 -42.83 -38.20
N ALA A 385 -1.99 -43.23 -38.70
CA ALA A 385 -0.97 -42.34 -39.25
C ALA A 385 -1.57 -41.48 -40.38
N ARG A 386 -1.31 -40.17 -40.35
CA ARG A 386 -1.48 -39.28 -41.50
C ARG A 386 -0.09 -38.90 -42.00
N THR A 387 0.19 -39.35 -43.21
CA THR A 387 1.23 -38.86 -44.11
C THR A 387 0.93 -37.42 -44.53
N GLU A 388 1.95 -36.56 -44.45
CA GLU A 388 2.02 -35.26 -45.13
C GLU A 388 2.14 -35.46 -46.65
N PRO A 389 1.68 -34.49 -47.45
CA PRO A 389 2.31 -34.19 -48.72
C PRO A 389 2.89 -32.77 -48.74
N GLU A 390 4.05 -32.70 -49.39
CA GLU A 390 4.77 -31.51 -49.85
C GLU A 390 3.86 -30.46 -50.52
N GLN A 391 4.12 -29.19 -50.24
CA GLN A 391 4.43 -28.16 -51.25
C GLN A 391 5.05 -26.92 -50.60
#